data_AF-A0A5K0XS65-F1
#
_entry.id   AF-A0A5K0XS65-F1
#
_cell.length_a   1.000
_cell.length_b   1.000
_cell.length_c   1.000
_cell.angle_alpha   90.00
_cell.angle_beta   90.00
_cell.angle_gamma   90.00
#
_symmetry.space_group_name_H-M   'P 1'
#
loop_
_entity.id
_entity.type
_entity.pdbx_description
1 polymer ?
#
loop_
_entity_poly.entity_id
_entity_poly.type
_entity_poly.pdbx_seq_one_letter_code
_entity_poly.pdbx_strand_id
1 'polypeptide(L)'
;VPYLLCALGDGHLFNFSLNMTTGELSDRKKISLGTQPITLRTFSSKNTVHVFAASDRPTVIYSSNKKMLYSNVNLKEVNHMCPFNSAAFPD
;
A
#
# COMPACT_ATOMS: atom_id res chain seq x y z
N VAL A 1 3.41 2.51 14.64
CA VAL A 1 2.44 1.43 14.84
C VAL A 1 2.53 0.52 13.62
N PRO A 2 2.79 -0.78 13.80
CA PRO A 2 2.78 -1.75 12.70
C PRO A 2 1.37 -1.91 12.13
N TYR A 3 1.27 -2.08 10.83
CA TYR A 3 -0.01 -2.26 10.13
C TYR A 3 0.01 -3.55 9.31
N LEU A 4 -1.12 -4.24 9.27
CA LEU A 4 -1.37 -5.33 8.33
C LEU A 4 -2.32 -4.83 7.24
N LEU A 5 -1.94 -5.04 5.99
CA LEU A 5 -2.73 -4.71 4.81
C LEU A 5 -3.13 -6.00 4.11
N CYS A 6 -4.41 -6.13 3.77
CA CYS A 6 -4.95 -7.28 3.05
C CYS A 6 -5.78 -6.79 1.87
N ALA A 7 -5.30 -7.07 0.67
CA ALA A 7 -5.96 -6.76 -0.59
C ALA A 7 -6.76 -7.98 -1.07
N LEU A 8 -7.96 -7.74 -1.59
CA LEU A 8 -8.83 -8.77 -2.16
C LEU A 8 -8.90 -8.65 -3.69
N GLY A 9 -9.43 -9.70 -4.32
CA GLY A 9 -9.61 -9.78 -5.78
C GLY A 9 -10.70 -8.86 -6.34
N ASP A 10 -11.53 -8.26 -5.48
CA ASP A 10 -12.65 -7.40 -5.85
C ASP A 10 -12.33 -5.89 -5.70
N GLY A 11 -11.05 -5.55 -5.53
CA GLY A 11 -10.59 -4.16 -5.36
C GLY A 11 -10.78 -3.59 -3.95
N HIS A 12 -11.16 -4.41 -2.97
CA HIS A 12 -11.18 -4.00 -1.57
C HIS A 12 -9.83 -4.19 -0.88
N LEU A 13 -9.45 -3.21 -0.07
CA LEU A 13 -8.32 -3.24 0.84
C LEU A 13 -8.82 -3.15 2.29
N PHE A 14 -8.35 -4.07 3.11
CA PHE A 14 -8.48 -4.02 4.55
C PHE A 14 -7.17 -3.55 5.19
N ASN A 15 -7.25 -2.63 6.14
CA ASN A 15 -6.13 -2.30 7.02
C ASN A 15 -6.48 -2.58 8.48
N PHE A 16 -5.48 -3.02 9.23
CA PHE A 16 -5.55 -3.33 10.65
C PHE A 16 -4.34 -2.75 11.35
N SER A 17 -4.52 -2.28 12.58
CA SER A 17 -3.42 -2.07 13.51
C SER A 17 -2.94 -3.44 13.99
N LEU A 18 -1.64 -3.71 13.92
CA LEU A 18 -1.04 -4.99 14.30
C LEU A 18 -0.23 -4.81 15.59
N ASN A 19 -0.61 -5.54 16.63
CA ASN A 19 0.22 -5.69 17.81
C ASN A 19 1.30 -6.75 17.53
N MET A 20 2.55 -6.33 17.36
CA MET A 20 3.66 -7.26 17.06
C MET A 20 4.01 -8.21 18.21
N THR A 21 3.59 -7.91 19.44
CA THR A 21 3.87 -8.76 20.60
C THR A 21 2.82 -9.85 20.77
N THR A 22 1.54 -9.53 20.60
CA THR A 22 0.42 -10.48 20.78
C THR A 22 -0.08 -11.10 19.47
N GLY A 23 0.22 -10.48 18.33
CA GLY A 23 -0.32 -10.85 17.02
C GLY A 23 -1.78 -10.42 16.79
N GLU A 24 -2.38 -9.70 17.73
CA GLU A 24 -3.77 -9.25 17.62
C GLU A 24 -3.93 -8.14 16.58
N LEU A 25 -5.06 -8.21 15.85
CA LEU A 25 -5.48 -7.23 14.87
C LEU A 25 -6.61 -6.36 15.45
N SER A 26 -6.40 -5.05 15.47
CA SER A 26 -7.41 -4.07 15.90
C SER A 26 -7.68 -3.04 14.81
N ASP A 27 -8.64 -2.15 15.04
CA ASP A 27 -8.92 -0.98 14.19
C ASP A 27 -9.16 -1.32 12.71
N ARG A 28 -9.91 -2.40 12.45
CA ARG A 28 -10.27 -2.84 11.09
C ARG A 28 -10.92 -1.70 10.30
N LYS A 29 -10.35 -1.39 9.14
CA LYS A 29 -10.91 -0.45 8.17
C LYS A 29 -10.98 -1.10 6.79
N LYS A 30 -12.07 -0.84 6.07
CA LYS A 30 -12.33 -1.32 4.70
C LYS A 30 -12.35 -0.13 3.76
N ILE A 31 -11.62 -0.24 2.65
CA ILE A 31 -11.51 0.79 1.61
C ILE A 31 -11.63 0.10 0.25
N SER A 32 -12.23 0.76 -0.74
CA SER A 32 -12.20 0.31 -2.13
C SER A 32 -11.19 1.15 -2.90
N LEU A 33 -10.23 0.51 -3.56
CA LEU A 33 -9.20 1.16 -4.38
C LEU A 33 -9.40 0.88 -5.88
N GLY A 34 -10.51 0.28 -6.27
CA GLY A 34 -10.76 -0.15 -7.63
C GLY A 34 -11.75 -1.29 -7.67
N THR A 35 -11.83 -1.97 -8.81
CA THR A 35 -12.67 -3.16 -8.99
C THR A 35 -11.88 -4.41 -9.40
N GLN A 36 -10.58 -4.26 -9.67
CA GLN A 36 -9.68 -5.36 -10.03
C GLN A 36 -8.85 -5.85 -8.82
N PRO A 37 -8.23 -7.05 -8.90
CA PRO A 37 -7.34 -7.55 -7.87
C PRO A 37 -6.16 -6.61 -7.60
N ILE A 38 -5.90 -6.32 -6.32
CA ILE A 38 -4.83 -5.41 -5.91
C ILE A 38 -3.56 -6.20 -5.57
N THR A 39 -2.44 -5.85 -6.21
CA THR A 39 -1.10 -6.33 -5.81
C THR A 39 -0.40 -5.29 -4.94
N LEU A 40 0.01 -5.67 -3.72
CA LEU A 40 0.71 -4.79 -2.78
C LEU A 40 2.23 -4.95 -2.88
N ARG A 41 2.96 -3.84 -2.96
CA ARG A 41 4.43 -3.82 -3.01
C ARG A 41 4.99 -2.72 -2.12
N THR A 42 5.94 -3.05 -1.25
CA THR A 42 6.67 -2.05 -0.47
C THR A 42 7.74 -1.39 -1.33
N PHE A 43 7.93 -0.08 -1.13
CA PHE A 43 9.06 0.66 -1.69
C PHE A 43 9.47 1.77 -0.73
N SER A 44 10.72 2.22 -0.82
CA SER A 44 11.23 3.35 -0.05
C SER A 44 11.31 4.58 -0.93
N SER A 45 10.88 5.74 -0.41
CA SER A 45 11.15 7.04 -1.02
C SER A 45 11.53 8.02 0.08
N LYS A 46 12.58 8.82 -0.16
CA LYS A 46 13.09 9.83 0.80
C LYS A 46 13.28 9.26 2.22
N ASN A 47 13.84 8.06 2.31
CA ASN A 47 14.08 7.34 3.57
C ASN A 47 12.82 6.96 4.37
N THR A 48 11.66 6.92 3.71
CA THR A 48 10.39 6.48 4.30
C THR A 48 9.80 5.34 3.50
N VAL A 49 9.19 4.37 4.19
CA VAL A 49 8.57 3.19 3.56
C VAL A 49 7.13 3.51 3.20
N HIS A 50 6.77 3.17 1.97
CA HIS A 50 5.44 3.28 1.41
C HIS A 50 5.00 1.93 0.84
N VAL A 51 3.70 1.79 0.57
CA VAL A 51 3.13 0.62 -0.11
C VAL A 51 2.44 1.08 -1.38
N PHE A 52 2.81 0.50 -2.51
CA PHE A 52 2.14 0.66 -3.77
C PHE A 52 1.05 -0.41 -3.91
N ALA A 53 -0.18 0.01 -4.21
CA ALA A 53 -1.30 -0.83 -4.57
C ALA A 53 -1.51 -0.77 -6.08
N ALA A 54 -1.02 -1.79 -6.78
CA ALA A 54 -1.14 -1.96 -8.22
C ALA A 54 -2.53 -2.56 -8.55
N SER A 55 -3.31 -1.85 -9.36
CA SER A 55 -4.66 -2.21 -9.82
C SER A 55 -5.08 -1.30 -10.99
N ASP A 56 -6.35 -1.34 -11.36
CA ASP A 56 -7.09 -0.39 -12.22
C ASP A 56 -7.23 1.04 -11.64
N ARG A 57 -7.01 1.26 -10.34
CA ARG A 57 -6.77 2.60 -9.78
C ARG A 57 -5.51 2.56 -8.89
N PRO A 58 -4.32 2.71 -9.49
CA PRO A 58 -3.08 2.58 -8.76
C PRO A 58 -2.98 3.61 -7.63
N THR A 59 -2.61 3.16 -6.43
CA THR A 59 -2.65 3.98 -5.21
C THR A 59 -1.37 3.82 -4.40
N VAL A 60 -0.80 4.92 -3.91
CA VAL A 60 0.27 4.92 -2.91
C VAL A 60 -0.34 5.04 -1.52
N ILE A 61 0.02 4.12 -0.66
CA ILE A 61 -0.40 4.02 0.74
C ILE A 61 0.79 4.42 1.61
N TYR A 62 0.57 5.38 2.50
CA TYR A 62 1.59 5.85 3.44
C TYR A 62 0.96 6.32 4.74
N SER A 63 1.78 6.43 5.79
CA SER A 63 1.34 6.95 7.08
C SER A 63 1.83 8.38 7.25
N SER A 64 0.95 9.29 7.65
CA SER A 64 1.29 10.65 8.08
C SER A 64 0.50 10.98 9.34
N ASN A 65 1.15 11.56 10.36
CA ASN A 65 0.52 11.89 11.64
C ASN A 65 -0.26 10.72 12.28
N LYS A 66 0.30 9.49 12.21
CA LYS A 66 -0.32 8.24 12.70
C LYS A 66 -1.65 7.88 12.00
N LYS A 67 -1.93 8.44 10.83
CA LYS A 67 -3.10 8.12 10.00
C LYS A 67 -2.62 7.56 8.66
N MET A 68 -3.31 6.50 8.19
CA MET A 68 -3.08 5.93 6.86
C MET A 68 -3.74 6.80 5.80
N LEU A 69 -2.98 7.17 4.77
CA LEU A 69 -3.39 7.97 3.64
C LEU A 69 -3.27 7.16 2.35
N TYR A 70 -4.12 7.48 1.39
CA TYR A 70 -4.28 6.78 0.12
C TYR A 70 -4.26 7.82 -0.99
N SER A 71 -3.17 7.87 -1.76
CA SER A 71 -3.00 8.85 -2.84
C SER A 71 -3.02 8.14 -4.19
N ASN A 72 -3.99 8.50 -5.02
CA ASN A 72 -4.07 8.00 -6.39
C ASN A 72 -2.82 8.41 -7.19
N VAL A 73 -2.37 7.52 -8.05
CA VAL A 73 -1.31 7.77 -9.02
C VAL A 73 -1.97 8.15 -10.34
N ASN A 74 -1.35 9.09 -11.06
CA ASN A 74 -1.84 9.57 -12.36
C ASN A 74 -1.51 8.59 -13.51
N LEU A 75 -1.86 7.32 -13.33
CA LEU A 75 -1.75 6.27 -14.33
C LEU A 75 -3.09 5.53 -14.42
N LYS A 76 -3.42 5.05 -15.62
CA LYS A 76 -4.71 4.37 -15.85
C LYS A 76 -4.79 3.02 -15.16
N GLU A 77 -3.72 2.24 -15.23
CA GLU A 77 -3.66 0.88 -14.70
C GLU A 77 -2.19 0.51 -14.47
N VAL A 78 -1.92 -0.22 -13.39
CA VAL A 78 -0.60 -0.79 -13.10
C VAL A 78 -0.82 -2.19 -12.56
N ASN A 79 -0.26 -3.20 -13.24
CA ASN A 79 -0.38 -4.60 -12.81
C ASN A 79 0.73 -5.02 -11.84
N HIS A 80 1.95 -4.55 -12.08
CA HIS A 80 3.11 -4.87 -11.26
C HIS A 80 3.98 -3.64 -11.04
N MET A 81 4.63 -3.60 -9.88
CA MET A 81 5.54 -2.54 -9.46
C MET A 81 6.71 -3.18 -8.71
N CYS A 82 7.90 -2.64 -8.87
CA CYS A 82 9.04 -2.95 -8.03
C CYS A 82 9.91 -1.69 -7.87
N PRO A 83 10.58 -1.52 -6.72
CA PRO A 83 11.62 -0.51 -6.59
C PRO A 83 12.78 -0.84 -7.52
N PHE A 84 13.42 0.19 -8.08
CA PHE A 84 14.55 0.04 -8.99
C PHE A 84 15.60 1.10 -8.71
N ASN A 85 16.74 0.66 -8.17
CA ASN A 85 17.88 1.52 -7.85
C ASN A 85 19.13 0.98 -8.54
N SER A 86 19.60 1.68 -9.56
CA SER A 86 20.82 1.32 -10.31
C SER A 86 21.73 2.55 -10.44
N ALA A 87 23.01 2.35 -10.74
CA ALA A 87 23.94 3.47 -10.90
C ALA A 87 23.50 4.49 -11.98
N ALA A 88 22.81 4.01 -13.02
CA ALA A 88 22.26 4.87 -14.08
C ALA A 88 20.92 5.52 -13.69
N PHE A 89 20.23 4.96 -12.70
CA PHE A 89 18.91 5.40 -12.23
C PHE A 89 18.84 5.26 -10.70
N PRO A 90 19.47 6.18 -9.95
CA PRO A 90 19.43 6.16 -8.49
C PRO A 90 18.07 6.64 -7.96
N ASP A 91 17.70 6.12 -6.79
CA ASP A 91 16.50 6.50 -6.01
C ASP A 91 16.63 7.86 -5.29
#